data_AF-A0AA42C8R4-F1
#
_entry.id   AF-A0AA42C8R4-F1
#
_cell.length_a   1.000
_cell.length_b   1.000
_cell.length_c   1.000
_cell.angle_alpha   90.00
_cell.angle_beta   90.00
_cell.angle_gamma   90.00
#
_symmetry.space_group_name_H-M   'P 1'
#
loop_
_entity.id
_entity.type
_entity.pdbx_description
1 polymer ?
#
loop_
_entity_poly.entity_id
_entity_poly.type
_entity_poly.pdbx_seq_one_letter_code
_entity_poly.pdbx_strand_id
1 'polypeptide(L)'
;METIPKTDCLKIGYLQKPHGIKGEVVLNFELEFESSLEEEPPLFLEIDGLLVPYFLKPDGLRFRSGEAALLQFDWVDDENQARQICGCAVYMKKEDWLDDEEELHLHMLVGYRLFDSKRGIIGTIEQVDDYAGNLIFQVTYNGQEVLIPFNEDFLVRFDDEKREIELQCPDGIFDL
;
A
#
# COMPACT_ATOMS: atom_id res chain seq x y z
N MET A 1 30.85 -14.21 -5.62
CA MET A 1 29.44 -13.82 -5.51
C MET A 1 29.29 -13.28 -4.11
N GLU A 2 29.16 -11.97 -3.96
CA GLU A 2 28.95 -11.38 -2.64
C GLU A 2 27.54 -11.73 -2.18
N THR A 3 27.43 -12.22 -0.95
CA THR A 3 26.16 -12.53 -0.32
C THR A 3 25.47 -11.24 0.08
N ILE A 4 24.16 -11.14 -0.16
CA ILE A 4 23.37 -9.98 0.27
C ILE A 4 23.25 -10.02 1.80
N PRO A 5 23.78 -9.02 2.53
CA PRO A 5 23.69 -9.00 3.98
C PRO A 5 22.23 -8.83 4.40
N LYS A 6 21.73 -9.76 5.21
CA LYS A 6 20.35 -9.68 5.73
C LYS A 6 20.09 -8.40 6.53
N THR A 7 21.13 -7.76 7.06
CA THR A 7 21.07 -6.47 7.77
C THR A 7 20.65 -5.31 6.87
N ASP A 8 20.81 -5.44 5.56
CA ASP A 8 20.53 -4.40 4.57
C ASP A 8 19.15 -4.61 3.93
N CYS A 9 18.42 -5.63 4.38
CA CYS A 9 17.10 -6.00 3.90
C CYS A 9 16.05 -5.91 5.01
N LEU A 10 14.82 -5.64 4.59
CA LEU A 10 13.62 -5.74 5.40
C LEU A 10 12.90 -7.04 5.05
N LYS A 11 12.30 -7.66 6.06
CA LYS A 11 11.43 -8.80 5.84
C LYS A 11 10.03 -8.25 5.57
N ILE A 12 9.50 -8.51 4.38
CA ILE A 12 8.23 -7.92 3.94
C ILE A 12 7.06 -8.90 4.01
N GLY A 13 7.33 -10.20 4.15
CA GLY A 13 6.26 -11.19 4.14
C GLY A 13 6.70 -12.63 3.94
N TYR A 14 5.77 -13.47 3.48
CA TYR A 14 6.01 -14.87 3.16
C TYR A 14 5.18 -15.34 1.97
N LEU A 15 5.76 -16.26 1.20
CA LEU A 15 5.03 -16.96 0.15
C LEU A 15 4.14 -18.05 0.78
N GLN A 16 2.87 -18.11 0.36
CA GLN A 16 1.89 -19.04 0.93
C GLN A 16 1.66 -20.27 0.05
N LYS A 17 0.76 -20.16 -0.92
CA LYS A 17 0.29 -21.27 -1.74
C LYS A 17 0.43 -20.92 -3.22
N PRO A 18 0.64 -21.93 -4.09
CA PRO A 18 0.55 -21.70 -5.53
C PRO A 18 -0.85 -21.20 -5.93
N HIS A 19 -0.89 -20.46 -7.02
CA HIS A 19 -2.10 -20.04 -7.70
C HIS A 19 -2.05 -20.49 -9.16
N GLY A 20 -3.13 -21.12 -9.63
CA GLY A 20 -3.17 -21.68 -10.98
C GLY A 20 -2.07 -22.72 -11.24
N ILE A 21 -1.72 -22.87 -12.52
CA ILE A 21 -0.75 -23.87 -13.02
C ILE A 21 0.50 -23.26 -13.65
N LYS A 22 0.57 -21.92 -13.74
CA LYS A 22 1.63 -21.18 -14.44
C LYS A 22 2.76 -20.69 -13.53
N GLY A 23 2.80 -21.17 -12.30
CA GLY A 23 3.83 -20.81 -11.33
C GLY A 23 3.55 -19.53 -10.53
N GLU A 24 2.33 -18.98 -10.59
CA GLU A 24 1.94 -17.88 -9.70
C GLU A 24 1.93 -18.36 -8.24
N VAL A 25 2.28 -17.48 -7.31
CA VAL A 25 2.29 -17.76 -5.87
C VAL A 25 1.72 -16.58 -5.11
N VAL A 26 1.00 -16.85 -4.01
CA VAL A 26 0.47 -15.81 -3.15
C VAL A 26 1.57 -15.32 -2.19
N LEU A 27 1.87 -14.03 -2.21
CA LEU A 27 2.60 -13.32 -1.16
C LEU A 27 1.59 -12.80 -0.13
N ASN A 28 1.82 -13.09 1.15
CA ASN A 28 1.23 -12.32 2.24
C ASN A 28 2.25 -11.33 2.77
N PHE A 29 1.83 -10.08 2.93
CA PHE A 29 2.68 -8.95 3.33
C PHE A 29 1.91 -7.99 4.26
N GLU A 30 2.61 -7.06 4.89
CA GLU A 30 2.02 -5.99 5.70
C GLU A 30 1.77 -4.74 4.83
N LEU A 31 0.68 -4.02 5.07
CA LEU A 31 0.22 -2.91 4.21
C LEU A 31 1.30 -1.84 3.94
N GLU A 32 2.24 -1.64 4.87
CA GLU A 32 3.39 -0.73 4.74
C GLU A 32 4.35 -1.03 3.58
N PHE A 33 4.24 -2.21 2.98
CA PHE A 33 5.06 -2.60 1.83
C PHE A 33 4.30 -2.53 0.51
N GLU A 34 3.02 -2.13 0.48
CA GLU A 34 2.20 -2.11 -0.74
C GLU A 34 2.82 -1.22 -1.83
N SER A 35 3.06 0.05 -1.53
CA SER A 35 3.62 1.03 -2.46
C SER A 35 5.03 0.64 -2.91
N SER A 36 5.84 0.09 -2.01
CA SER A 36 7.16 -0.44 -2.36
C SER A 36 7.07 -1.64 -3.30
N LEU A 37 6.06 -2.50 -3.15
CA LEU A 37 5.85 -3.65 -4.03
C LEU A 37 5.37 -3.23 -5.42
N GLU A 38 4.58 -2.16 -5.53
CA GLU A 38 4.05 -1.66 -6.80
C GLU A 38 5.15 -1.24 -7.79
N GLU A 39 6.30 -0.79 -7.29
CA GLU A 39 7.51 -0.51 -8.09
C GLU A 39 8.21 -1.78 -8.63
N GLU A 40 7.65 -2.97 -8.36
CA GLU A 40 8.17 -4.30 -8.71
C GLU A 40 9.69 -4.47 -8.42
N PRO A 41 10.19 -4.13 -7.22
CA PRO A 41 11.60 -4.22 -6.90
C PRO A 41 12.09 -5.68 -6.87
N PRO A 42 13.41 -5.93 -6.94
CA PRO A 42 13.96 -7.25 -6.71
C PRO A 42 13.55 -7.79 -5.34
N LEU A 43 12.95 -8.98 -5.31
CA LEU A 43 12.58 -9.66 -4.08
C LEU A 43 13.65 -10.71 -3.74
N PHE A 44 13.80 -11.00 -2.45
CA PHE A 44 14.77 -11.99 -2.00
C PHE A 44 14.07 -13.06 -1.15
N LEU A 45 14.20 -14.31 -1.56
CA LEU A 45 13.68 -15.43 -0.80
C LEU A 45 14.76 -15.96 0.13
N GLU A 46 14.42 -16.15 1.40
CA GLU A 46 15.31 -16.82 2.34
C GLU A 46 15.28 -18.34 2.12
N ILE A 47 16.39 -18.88 1.61
CA ILE A 47 16.59 -20.31 1.32
C ILE A 47 17.90 -20.73 2.01
N ASP A 48 17.81 -21.71 2.90
CA ASP A 48 18.95 -22.21 3.69
C ASP A 48 19.73 -21.10 4.42
N GLY A 49 19.02 -20.06 4.88
CA GLY A 49 19.58 -18.90 5.59
C GLY A 49 20.27 -17.86 4.69
N LEU A 50 20.22 -18.04 3.38
CA LEU A 50 20.74 -17.10 2.39
C LEU A 50 19.60 -16.37 1.69
N LEU A 51 19.81 -15.10 1.38
CA LEU A 51 18.89 -14.30 0.57
C LEU A 51 19.18 -14.54 -0.92
N VAL A 52 18.26 -15.22 -1.58
CA VAL A 52 18.36 -15.57 -3.01
C VAL A 52 17.48 -14.59 -3.81
N PRO A 53 18.02 -13.88 -4.81
CA PRO A 53 17.25 -12.93 -5.61
C PRO A 53 16.23 -13.63 -6.51
N TYR A 54 15.01 -13.11 -6.53
CA TYR A 54 13.90 -13.49 -7.38
C TYR A 54 13.30 -12.23 -8.02
N PHE A 55 13.17 -12.24 -9.34
CA PHE A 55 12.64 -11.13 -10.13
C PHE A 55 11.25 -11.47 -10.63
N LEU A 56 10.34 -10.49 -10.59
CA LEU A 56 9.01 -10.62 -11.16
C LEU A 56 9.08 -10.56 -12.69
N LYS A 57 8.18 -11.29 -13.36
CA LYS A 57 7.90 -11.05 -14.78
C LYS A 57 7.29 -9.65 -14.94
N PRO A 58 7.38 -9.03 -16.12
CA PRO A 58 6.60 -7.81 -16.41
C PRO A 58 5.11 -8.06 -16.13
N ASP A 59 4.48 -7.12 -15.40
CA ASP A 59 3.09 -7.24 -14.91
C ASP A 59 2.87 -8.50 -14.04
N GLY A 60 3.94 -8.96 -13.38
CA GLY A 60 3.97 -10.18 -12.58
C GLY A 60 3.39 -9.99 -11.19
N LEU A 61 3.07 -8.76 -10.81
CA LEU A 61 2.39 -8.41 -9.56
C LEU A 61 0.89 -8.16 -9.79
N ARG A 62 0.06 -8.72 -8.89
CA ARG A 62 -1.36 -8.37 -8.81
C ARG A 62 -1.84 -8.38 -7.36
N PHE A 63 -2.18 -7.22 -6.83
CA PHE A 63 -2.79 -7.12 -5.51
C PHE A 63 -4.17 -7.79 -5.47
N ARG A 64 -4.46 -8.47 -4.36
CA ARG A 64 -5.77 -9.08 -4.07
C ARG A 64 -6.48 -8.39 -2.91
N SER A 65 -5.70 -7.87 -1.98
CA SER A 65 -6.08 -7.06 -0.81
C SER A 65 -4.81 -6.42 -0.25
N GLY A 66 -4.94 -5.47 0.67
CA GLY A 66 -3.79 -4.81 1.33
C GLY A 66 -2.93 -5.67 2.25
N GLU A 67 -3.09 -6.99 2.20
CA GLU A 67 -2.24 -7.97 2.92
C GLU A 67 -1.84 -9.16 2.03
N ALA A 68 -2.26 -9.17 0.75
CA ALA A 68 -2.05 -10.30 -0.14
C ALA A 68 -1.93 -9.90 -1.61
N ALA A 69 -0.89 -10.41 -2.27
CA ALA A 69 -0.63 -10.23 -3.69
C ALA A 69 -0.37 -11.57 -4.39
N LEU A 70 -0.64 -11.64 -5.69
CA LEU A 70 -0.16 -12.71 -6.56
C LEU A 70 1.13 -12.26 -7.22
N LEU A 71 2.15 -13.12 -7.15
CA LEU A 71 3.44 -12.92 -7.76
C LEU A 71 3.68 -13.98 -8.83
N GLN A 72 4.22 -13.55 -9.97
CA GLN A 72 4.75 -14.40 -11.02
C GLN A 72 6.22 -14.06 -11.22
N PHE A 73 7.11 -14.96 -10.77
CA PHE A 73 8.55 -14.79 -10.96
C PHE A 73 9.00 -15.24 -12.36
N ASP A 74 10.10 -14.66 -12.85
CA ASP A 74 10.70 -14.97 -14.16
C ASP A 74 10.97 -16.45 -14.38
N TRP A 75 11.43 -17.16 -13.34
CA TRP A 75 11.93 -18.53 -13.40
C TRP A 75 11.06 -19.54 -12.66
N VAL A 76 9.81 -19.18 -12.37
CA VAL A 76 8.82 -20.05 -11.71
C VAL A 76 7.66 -20.21 -12.66
N ASP A 77 7.68 -21.28 -13.46
CA ASP A 77 6.77 -21.44 -14.61
C ASP A 77 5.65 -22.46 -14.38
N ASP A 78 5.71 -23.20 -13.28
CA ASP A 78 4.72 -24.24 -12.98
C ASP A 78 4.37 -24.36 -11.49
N GLU A 79 3.27 -25.03 -11.22
CA GLU A 79 2.75 -25.26 -9.85
C GLU A 79 3.76 -25.96 -8.94
N ASN A 80 4.59 -26.88 -9.46
CA ASN A 80 5.55 -27.60 -8.64
C ASN A 80 6.71 -26.68 -8.22
N GLN A 81 7.19 -25.84 -9.13
CA GLN A 81 8.21 -24.83 -8.83
C GLN A 81 7.67 -23.80 -7.83
N ALA A 82 6.45 -23.30 -8.03
CA ALA A 82 5.81 -22.39 -7.07
C ALA A 82 5.66 -23.04 -5.68
N ARG A 83 5.33 -24.34 -5.65
CA ARG A 83 5.22 -25.09 -4.39
C ARG A 83 6.57 -25.24 -3.67
N GLN A 84 7.70 -25.27 -4.38
CA GLN A 84 9.03 -25.37 -3.77
C GLN A 84 9.44 -24.13 -2.98
N ILE A 85 8.94 -22.96 -3.37
CA ILE A 85 9.24 -21.67 -2.71
C ILE A 85 8.16 -21.27 -1.70
N CYS A 86 7.09 -22.05 -1.56
CA CYS A 86 6.08 -21.80 -0.54
C CYS A 86 6.67 -21.93 0.87
N GLY A 87 6.30 -21.01 1.76
CA GLY A 87 6.83 -20.90 3.11
C GLY A 87 8.13 -20.09 3.21
N CYS A 88 8.77 -19.73 2.09
CA CYS A 88 9.92 -18.84 2.10
C CYS A 88 9.52 -17.46 2.64
N ALA A 89 10.34 -16.93 3.54
CA ALA A 89 10.28 -15.52 3.91
C ALA A 89 10.78 -14.67 2.75
N VAL A 90 10.06 -13.60 2.47
CA VAL A 90 10.37 -12.64 1.41
C VAL A 90 10.98 -11.40 2.04
N TYR A 91 12.05 -10.93 1.42
CA TYR A 91 12.78 -9.74 1.80
C TYR A 91 12.87 -8.77 0.63
N MET A 92 13.07 -7.51 0.96
CA MET A 92 13.35 -6.41 0.05
C MET A 92 14.56 -5.65 0.61
N LYS A 93 15.34 -4.94 -0.21
CA LYS A 93 16.38 -4.08 0.36
C LYS A 93 15.76 -2.84 0.99
N LYS A 94 16.43 -2.32 2.02
CA LYS A 94 16.03 -1.06 2.67
C LYS A 94 16.00 0.14 1.73
N GLU A 95 16.83 0.13 0.68
CA GLU A 95 16.88 1.21 -0.32
C GLU A 95 15.67 1.22 -1.26
N ASP A 96 14.96 0.09 -1.37
CA ASP A 96 13.76 -0.07 -2.22
C ASP A 96 12.47 0.11 -1.40
N TRP A 97 12.58 0.32 -0.08
CA TRP A 97 11.42 0.59 0.78
C TRP A 97 11.03 2.06 0.68
N LEU A 98 9.85 2.31 0.11
CA LEU A 98 9.13 3.56 0.21
C LEU A 98 8.51 3.60 1.61
N ASP A 99 9.07 4.45 2.48
CA ASP A 99 8.58 4.67 3.84
C ASP A 99 7.24 5.40 3.76
N ASP A 100 6.18 4.61 3.75
CA ASP A 100 4.81 5.04 3.48
C ASP A 100 4.01 5.28 4.76
N GLU A 101 4.70 5.49 5.89
CA GLU A 101 4.05 5.81 7.17
C GLU A 101 3.04 6.95 6.98
N GLU A 102 3.37 7.98 6.21
CA GLU A 102 2.48 9.11 5.92
C GLU A 102 1.20 8.68 5.17
N GLU A 103 1.27 7.89 4.08
CA GLU A 103 0.08 7.47 3.32
C GLU A 103 -0.79 6.46 4.11
N LEU A 104 -0.17 5.54 4.84
CA LEU A 104 -0.86 4.62 5.75
C LEU A 104 -1.64 5.36 6.85
N HIS A 105 -1.02 6.40 7.44
CA HIS A 105 -1.68 7.25 8.43
C HIS A 105 -2.90 7.96 7.87
N LEU A 106 -2.88 8.31 6.59
CA LEU A 106 -3.97 9.04 5.94
C LEU A 106 -5.16 8.14 5.59
N HIS A 107 -4.93 6.89 5.20
CA HIS A 107 -6.02 5.91 5.05
C HIS A 107 -6.74 5.61 6.38
N MET A 108 -6.06 5.74 7.53
CA MET A 108 -6.70 5.63 8.85
C MET A 108 -7.67 6.78 9.17
N LEU A 109 -7.71 7.84 8.35
CA LEU A 109 -8.65 8.95 8.53
C LEU A 109 -10.10 8.60 8.16
N VAL A 110 -10.36 7.44 7.56
CA VAL A 110 -11.73 6.97 7.35
C VAL A 110 -12.49 6.95 8.69
N GLY A 111 -13.65 7.61 8.72
CA GLY A 111 -14.47 7.82 9.91
C GLY A 111 -14.16 9.09 10.71
N TYR A 112 -13.20 9.91 10.29
CA TYR A 112 -12.95 11.23 10.92
C TYR A 112 -14.02 12.22 10.46
N ARG A 113 -14.39 13.14 11.36
CA ARG A 113 -15.26 14.27 11.03
C ARG A 113 -14.42 15.36 10.37
N LEU A 114 -14.80 15.70 9.15
CA LEU A 114 -14.16 16.73 8.35
C LEU A 114 -14.87 18.08 8.53
N PHE A 115 -14.07 19.10 8.81
CA PHE A 115 -14.47 20.50 8.90
C PHE A 115 -13.79 21.31 7.79
N ASP A 116 -14.53 22.21 7.16
CA ASP A 116 -13.99 23.28 6.33
C ASP A 116 -13.87 24.55 7.18
N SER A 117 -12.69 25.17 7.21
CA SER A 117 -12.43 26.42 7.94
C SER A 117 -13.42 27.55 7.60
N LYS A 118 -14.02 27.54 6.41
CA LYS A 118 -15.02 28.54 5.99
C LYS A 118 -16.46 28.14 6.31
N ARG A 119 -16.83 26.87 6.15
CA ARG A 119 -18.22 26.38 6.22
C ARG A 119 -18.58 25.63 7.50
N GLY A 120 -17.59 25.22 8.30
CA GLY A 120 -17.77 24.37 9.47
C GLY A 120 -17.86 22.91 9.09
N ILE A 121 -18.75 22.14 9.73
CA ILE A 121 -18.82 20.70 9.53
C ILE A 121 -19.28 20.34 8.11
N ILE A 122 -18.48 19.52 7.43
CA ILE A 122 -18.81 18.98 6.10
C ILE A 122 -19.43 17.60 6.24
N GLY A 123 -18.78 16.69 6.95
CA GLY A 123 -19.26 15.32 7.04
C GLY A 123 -18.27 14.39 7.71
N THR A 124 -18.43 13.09 7.47
CA THR A 124 -17.48 12.06 7.87
C THR A 124 -16.76 11.57 6.64
N ILE A 125 -15.44 11.34 6.74
CA ILE A 125 -14.65 10.73 5.66
C ILE A 125 -15.11 9.29 5.50
N GLU A 126 -15.66 8.98 4.34
CA GLU A 126 -16.17 7.64 4.00
C GLU A 126 -15.09 6.79 3.34
N GLN A 127 -14.22 7.43 2.56
CA GLN A 127 -13.12 6.80 1.85
C GLN A 127 -11.98 7.80 1.65
N VAL A 128 -10.76 7.27 1.56
CA VAL A 128 -9.55 7.99 1.16
C VAL A 128 -8.98 7.23 -0.02
N ASP A 129 -8.86 7.91 -1.16
CA ASP A 129 -8.28 7.36 -2.39
C ASP A 129 -6.97 8.07 -2.70
N ASP A 130 -5.96 7.31 -3.13
CA ASP A 130 -4.74 7.85 -3.70
C ASP A 130 -4.75 7.78 -5.23
N TYR A 131 -4.50 8.92 -5.88
CA TYR A 131 -4.26 9.00 -7.32
C TYR A 131 -2.86 9.52 -7.62
N ALA A 132 -1.87 8.63 -7.60
CA ALA A 132 -0.46 8.92 -7.91
C ALA A 132 0.10 10.03 -7.00
N GLY A 133 -0.08 9.88 -5.69
CA GLY A 133 0.31 10.82 -4.64
C GLY A 133 -0.67 11.98 -4.45
N ASN A 134 -1.85 11.94 -5.09
CA ASN A 134 -2.90 12.93 -4.88
C ASN A 134 -4.04 12.30 -4.10
N LEU A 135 -4.04 12.55 -2.80
CA LEU A 135 -5.06 12.03 -1.91
C LEU A 135 -6.38 12.77 -2.06
N ILE A 136 -7.47 12.00 -2.13
CA ILE A 136 -8.83 12.51 -2.26
C ILE A 136 -9.68 11.90 -1.14
N PHE A 137 -10.31 12.76 -0.34
CA PHE A 137 -11.32 12.35 0.63
C PHE A 137 -12.70 12.35 -0.01
N GLN A 138 -13.41 11.24 0.12
CA GLN A 138 -14.82 11.14 -0.24
C GLN A 138 -15.68 11.38 1.00
N VAL A 139 -16.58 12.36 0.89
CA VAL A 139 -17.54 12.71 1.96
C VAL A 139 -18.94 12.91 1.40
N THR A 140 -19.95 12.53 2.16
CA THR A 140 -21.33 12.94 1.87
C THR A 140 -21.63 14.30 2.52
N TYR A 141 -21.86 15.33 1.70
CA TYR A 141 -22.28 16.67 2.13
C TYR A 141 -23.64 17.01 1.52
N ASN A 142 -24.62 17.39 2.36
CA ASN A 142 -26.00 17.69 1.94
C ASN A 142 -26.67 16.59 1.07
N GLY A 143 -26.30 15.33 1.30
CA GLY A 143 -26.85 14.18 0.57
C GLY A 143 -26.23 13.97 -0.81
N GLN A 144 -25.17 14.69 -1.15
CA GLN A 144 -24.36 14.48 -2.35
C GLN A 144 -22.95 14.07 -1.96
N GLU A 145 -22.35 13.22 -2.79
CA GLU A 145 -20.95 12.86 -2.69
C GLU A 145 -20.09 14.04 -3.15
N VAL A 146 -19.07 14.35 -2.35
CA VAL A 146 -18.10 15.41 -2.63
C VAL A 146 -16.70 14.83 -2.47
N LEU A 147 -15.85 15.11 -3.46
CA LEU A 147 -14.45 14.74 -3.48
C LEU A 147 -13.61 15.94 -3.06
N ILE A 148 -12.83 15.78 -1.99
CA ILE A 148 -12.05 16.85 -1.39
C ILE A 148 -10.57 16.47 -1.50
N PRO A 149 -9.77 17.20 -2.29
CA PRO A 149 -8.34 16.93 -2.35
C PRO A 149 -7.69 17.24 -1.02
N PHE A 150 -6.80 16.34 -0.59
CA PHE A 150 -6.01 16.48 0.61
C PHE A 150 -4.54 16.71 0.26
N ASN A 151 -3.96 17.69 0.94
CA ASN A 151 -2.54 17.98 0.99
C ASN A 151 -2.29 18.63 2.36
N GLU A 152 -1.12 18.42 2.97
CA GLU A 152 -0.74 19.04 4.24
C GLU A 152 -0.88 20.57 4.24
N ASP A 153 -0.68 21.22 3.10
CA ASP A 153 -0.86 22.67 2.93
C ASP A 153 -2.30 23.13 3.19
N PHE A 154 -3.28 22.23 3.08
CA PHE A 154 -4.68 22.51 3.40
C PHE A 154 -5.03 22.20 4.86
N LEU A 155 -4.15 21.53 5.61
CA LEU A 155 -4.44 21.14 6.98
C LEU A 155 -4.40 22.34 7.93
N VAL A 156 -5.57 22.68 8.49
CA VAL A 156 -5.70 23.74 9.50
C VAL A 156 -5.54 23.17 10.90
N ARG A 157 -6.15 22.01 11.17
CA ARG A 157 -6.09 21.35 12.47
C ARG A 157 -6.34 19.85 12.36
N PHE A 158 -5.64 19.09 13.19
CA PHE A 158 -5.84 17.67 13.38
C PHE A 158 -6.01 17.36 14.87
N ASP A 159 -7.05 16.60 15.22
CA ASP A 159 -7.35 16.17 16.60
C ASP A 159 -7.69 14.68 16.59
N ASP A 160 -6.65 13.87 16.79
CA ASP A 160 -6.73 12.42 16.72
C ASP A 160 -7.67 11.82 17.79
N GLU A 161 -7.58 12.32 19.01
CA GLU A 161 -8.40 11.86 20.14
C GLU A 161 -9.90 12.04 19.88
N LYS A 162 -10.28 13.12 19.18
CA LYS A 162 -11.69 13.41 18.84
C LYS A 162 -12.11 12.90 17.46
N ARG A 163 -11.16 12.35 16.70
CA ARG A 163 -11.31 11.98 15.28
C ARG A 163 -11.87 13.14 14.46
N GLU A 164 -11.22 14.29 14.56
CA GLU A 164 -11.59 15.52 13.83
C GLU A 164 -10.42 16.01 12.99
N ILE A 165 -10.72 16.42 11.77
CA ILE A 165 -9.77 17.07 10.86
C ILE A 165 -10.41 18.34 10.28
N GLU A 166 -9.68 19.44 10.28
CA GLU A 166 -10.09 20.73 9.74
C GLU A 166 -9.18 21.10 8.59
N LEU A 167 -9.77 21.36 7.42
CA LEU A 167 -9.08 21.74 6.20
C LEU A 167 -9.49 23.14 5.74
N GLN A 168 -8.60 23.76 4.98
CA GLN A 168 -8.91 24.90 4.13
C GLN A 168 -9.23 24.39 2.73
N CYS A 169 -10.48 23.96 2.51
CA CYS A 169 -10.89 23.39 1.25
C CYS A 169 -10.81 24.43 0.11
N PRO A 170 -10.34 24.05 -1.10
CA PRO A 170 -10.39 24.91 -2.27
C PRO A 170 -11.80 25.45 -2.57
N ASP A 171 -11.85 26.67 -3.11
CA ASP A 171 -13.10 27.29 -3.53
C ASP A 171 -13.73 26.53 -4.71
N GLY A 172 -15.06 26.47 -4.77
CA GLY A 172 -15.80 25.79 -5.85
C GLY A 172 -16.14 24.31 -5.60
N ILE A 173 -15.51 23.64 -4.63
CA ILE A 173 -15.75 22.22 -4.34
C ILE A 173 -17.19 21.93 -3.91
N PHE A 174 -17.80 22.88 -3.18
CA PHE A 174 -19.13 22.73 -2.59
C PHE A 174 -20.23 23.47 -3.35
N ASP A 175 -19.96 23.97 -4.56
CA ASP A 175 -20.89 24.80 -5.33
C ASP A 175 -21.82 23.95 -6.24
N LEU A 176 -22.11 22.70 -5.84
CA LEU A 176 -22.90 21.70 -6.57
C LEU A 176 -24.42 21.91 -6.46
#